data_AF-A0A6V7TTH5-F1
#
_entry.id   AF-A0A6V7TTH5-F1
#
_cell.length_a   1.000
_cell.length_b   1.000
_cell.length_c   1.000
_cell.angle_alpha   90.00
_cell.angle_beta   90.00
_cell.angle_gamma   90.00
#
_symmetry.space_group_name_H-M   'P 1'
#
loop_
_entity.id
_entity.type
_entity.pdbx_description
1 polymer ?
#
loop_
_entity_poly.entity_id
_entity_poly.type
_entity_poly.pdbx_seq_one_letter_code
_entity_poly.pdbx_strand_id
1 'polypeptide(L)'
;MAQNYINTELEELNSEDQLKFLLQNITQNKFIENIIQKFGSNSSTSEMPIKEEFLSKNEEDSDLGSSNINIVDSDGNTISVAHSINSPFGSLRRSPILGILWNNHLFNLNNHSTNNRQISPTSPIIVYDRESRKIKLAIGASGGTSLQTFSSLSHVLFQVLSNNKPLREAVNMPRLYKNHHGIAYESGLPKVNFLITLVQ
;
A
#
# COMPACT_ATOMS: atom_id res chain seq x y z
N MET A 1 -11.15 0.65 -12.67
CA MET A 1 -12.17 1.15 -11.71
C MET A 1 -11.61 2.17 -10.73
N ALA A 2 -11.06 1.87 -9.54
CA ALA A 2 -10.62 2.95 -8.59
C ALA A 2 -9.72 4.09 -9.17
N GLN A 3 -8.82 3.77 -10.10
CA GLN A 3 -7.98 4.77 -10.80
C GLN A 3 -8.79 5.78 -11.64
N ASN A 4 -9.96 5.38 -12.16
CA ASN A 4 -10.82 6.20 -13.02
C ASN A 4 -11.85 7.03 -12.23
N TYR A 5 -11.95 6.88 -10.89
CA TYR A 5 -13.00 7.54 -10.09
C TYR A 5 -12.53 8.80 -9.35
N ILE A 6 -11.23 8.96 -9.13
CA ILE A 6 -10.63 10.23 -8.70
C ILE A 6 -10.70 11.24 -9.86
N ASN A 7 -10.77 10.74 -11.09
CA ASN A 7 -10.53 11.51 -12.29
C ASN A 7 -11.60 12.54 -12.67
N THR A 8 -12.91 12.34 -12.48
CA THR A 8 -13.88 13.27 -13.08
C THR A 8 -13.94 14.67 -12.46
N GLU A 9 -13.59 14.86 -11.19
CA GLU A 9 -13.50 16.20 -10.55
C GLU A 9 -12.06 16.73 -10.54
N LEU A 10 -11.06 15.86 -10.69
CA LEU A 10 -9.65 16.22 -10.58
C LEU A 10 -9.00 16.40 -11.96
N GLU A 11 -9.50 15.78 -13.04
CA GLU A 11 -8.94 15.88 -14.40
C GLU A 11 -8.88 17.32 -14.93
N GLU A 12 -9.75 18.22 -14.46
CA GLU A 12 -9.75 19.64 -14.84
C GLU A 12 -8.73 20.49 -14.07
N LEU A 13 -8.17 19.96 -12.99
CA LEU A 13 -7.19 20.64 -12.14
C LEU A 13 -5.77 20.25 -12.54
N ASN A 14 -4.85 21.21 -12.46
CA ASN A 14 -3.42 20.90 -12.58
C ASN A 14 -2.97 20.00 -11.40
N SER A 15 -1.85 19.31 -11.56
CA SER A 15 -1.38 18.30 -10.59
C SER A 15 -1.14 18.86 -9.17
N GLU A 16 -0.84 20.15 -9.01
CA GLU A 16 -0.68 20.76 -7.68
C GLU A 16 -2.02 20.98 -6.99
N ASP A 17 -3.01 21.49 -7.73
CA ASP A 17 -4.33 21.79 -7.17
C ASP A 17 -5.11 20.51 -6.88
N GLN A 18 -4.91 19.46 -7.69
CA GLN A 18 -5.37 18.11 -7.36
C GLN A 18 -4.79 17.63 -6.02
N LEU A 19 -3.49 17.80 -5.81
CA LEU A 19 -2.82 17.38 -4.58
C LEU A 19 -3.33 18.17 -3.37
N LYS A 20 -3.47 19.49 -3.48
CA LYS A 20 -4.03 20.35 -2.42
C LYS A 20 -5.45 19.93 -2.05
N PHE A 21 -6.29 19.66 -3.04
CA PHE A 21 -7.66 19.19 -2.81
C PHE A 21 -7.66 17.86 -2.04
N LEU A 22 -6.88 16.87 -2.49
CA LEU A 22 -6.81 15.57 -1.84
C LEU A 22 -6.30 15.69 -0.39
N LEU A 23 -5.26 16.48 -0.14
CA LEU A 23 -4.71 16.69 1.20
C LEU A 23 -5.72 17.31 2.17
N GLN A 24 -6.62 18.16 1.68
CA GLN A 24 -7.64 18.79 2.50
C GLN A 24 -8.86 17.89 2.76
N ASN A 25 -9.19 17.01 1.81
CA ASN A 25 -10.48 16.33 1.79
C ASN A 25 -10.42 14.82 2.04
N ILE A 26 -9.31 14.13 1.77
CA ILE A 26 -9.26 12.65 1.77
C ILE A 26 -9.59 12.02 3.14
N THR A 27 -9.37 12.76 4.23
CA THR A 27 -9.68 12.32 5.60
C THR A 27 -11.01 12.87 6.14
N GLN A 28 -11.76 13.65 5.35
CA GLN A 28 -13.03 14.22 5.79
C GLN A 28 -14.18 13.19 5.66
N ASN A 29 -15.07 13.15 6.64
CA ASN A 29 -16.22 12.23 6.64
C ASN A 29 -17.06 12.34 5.36
N LYS A 30 -17.34 13.55 4.88
CA LYS A 30 -18.11 13.77 3.66
C LYS A 30 -17.47 13.11 2.43
N PHE A 31 -16.15 13.18 2.32
CA PHE A 31 -15.42 12.54 1.22
C PHE A 31 -15.50 11.02 1.35
N ILE A 32 -15.29 10.49 2.55
CA ILE A 32 -15.38 9.05 2.85
C ILE A 32 -16.79 8.51 2.54
N GLU A 33 -17.84 9.20 2.99
CA GLU A 33 -19.23 8.83 2.74
C GLU A 33 -19.56 8.80 1.24
N ASN A 34 -19.08 9.77 0.48
CA ASN A 34 -19.24 9.80 -0.99
C ASN A 34 -18.56 8.57 -1.64
N ILE A 35 -17.35 8.22 -1.21
CA ILE A 35 -16.66 7.02 -1.68
C ILE A 35 -17.44 5.75 -1.27
N ILE A 36 -17.97 5.69 -0.05
CA ILE A 36 -18.78 4.55 0.44
C ILE A 36 -20.04 4.37 -0.41
N GLN A 37 -20.77 5.44 -0.70
CA GLN A 37 -22.00 5.40 -1.52
C GLN A 37 -21.73 4.85 -2.94
N LYS A 38 -20.55 5.11 -3.48
CA LYS A 38 -20.15 4.65 -4.82
C LYS A 38 -19.81 3.17 -4.90
N PHE A 39 -19.59 2.47 -3.78
CA PHE A 39 -19.25 1.05 -3.82
C PHE A 39 -20.40 0.15 -4.32
N GLY A 40 -21.66 0.59 -4.25
CA GLY A 40 -22.83 -0.07 -4.85
C GLY A 40 -23.09 -1.52 -4.39
N SER A 41 -24.28 -2.05 -4.65
CA SER A 41 -24.65 -3.45 -4.30
C SER A 41 -23.98 -4.50 -5.21
N ASN A 42 -23.45 -4.07 -6.36
CA ASN A 42 -22.86 -4.93 -7.39
C ASN A 42 -21.41 -4.53 -7.68
N SER A 43 -20.55 -4.54 -6.66
CA SER A 43 -19.10 -4.27 -6.79
C SER A 43 -18.33 -5.31 -7.62
N SER A 44 -19.02 -6.23 -8.28
CA SER A 44 -18.45 -7.39 -9.00
C SER A 44 -19.03 -7.55 -10.41
N THR A 45 -19.06 -6.53 -11.26
CA THR A 45 -19.36 -6.76 -12.70
C THR A 45 -18.67 -5.73 -13.60
N SER A 46 -17.37 -5.90 -13.80
CA SER A 46 -16.77 -5.71 -15.12
C SER A 46 -15.61 -6.69 -15.16
N GLU A 47 -15.84 -7.82 -15.80
CA GLU A 47 -14.86 -8.75 -16.41
C GLU A 47 -13.40 -8.58 -15.96
N MET A 48 -13.11 -8.68 -14.66
CA MET A 48 -11.74 -8.78 -14.18
C MET A 48 -11.47 -10.27 -14.12
N PRO A 49 -10.65 -10.83 -15.03
CA PRO A 49 -10.34 -12.23 -14.97
C PRO A 49 -9.71 -12.51 -13.60
N ILE A 50 -10.40 -13.30 -12.77
CA ILE A 50 -9.81 -13.90 -11.58
C ILE A 50 -8.85 -14.95 -12.12
N LYS A 51 -7.64 -14.53 -12.47
CA LYS A 51 -6.60 -15.47 -12.83
C LYS A 51 -6.10 -16.11 -11.53
N GLU A 52 -6.22 -17.43 -11.43
CA GLU A 52 -5.37 -18.28 -10.61
C GLU A 52 -3.91 -18.21 -11.12
N GLU A 53 -3.36 -17.00 -11.32
CA GLU A 53 -1.93 -16.84 -11.57
C GLU A 53 -1.23 -16.93 -10.22
N PHE A 54 -0.94 -18.18 -9.83
CA PHE A 54 0.15 -18.51 -8.92
C PHE A 54 1.38 -17.73 -9.32
N LEU A 55 1.66 -16.57 -8.70
CA LEU A 55 2.90 -15.77 -8.80
C LEU A 55 3.68 -16.09 -10.08
N SER A 56 3.02 -16.05 -11.23
CA SER A 56 3.70 -16.39 -12.47
C SER A 56 4.50 -15.14 -12.68
N LYS A 57 5.81 -15.25 -12.45
CA LYS A 57 6.81 -14.25 -12.77
C LYS A 57 6.65 -13.84 -14.24
N ASN A 58 5.64 -13.03 -14.51
CA ASN A 58 5.54 -12.23 -15.71
C ASN A 58 6.26 -10.95 -15.32
N GLU A 59 7.31 -10.66 -16.07
CA GLU A 59 8.50 -9.85 -15.78
C GLU A 59 8.23 -8.34 -15.54
N GLU A 60 7.00 -7.94 -15.21
CA GLU A 60 6.57 -6.55 -15.11
C GLU A 60 6.08 -6.11 -13.72
N ASP A 61 5.93 -7.03 -12.75
CA ASP A 61 5.84 -6.61 -11.36
C ASP A 61 7.22 -6.07 -10.98
N SER A 62 7.36 -4.75 -10.95
CA SER A 62 8.58 -4.08 -10.55
C SER A 62 9.06 -4.68 -9.23
N ASP A 63 10.15 -5.43 -9.28
CA ASP A 63 10.83 -5.94 -8.09
C ASP A 63 11.33 -4.72 -7.33
N LEU A 64 10.46 -4.18 -6.47
CA LEU A 64 10.76 -3.08 -5.58
C LEU A 64 11.27 -3.70 -4.29
N GLY A 65 12.54 -3.48 -4.02
CA GLY A 65 13.20 -3.90 -2.79
C GLY A 65 13.05 -2.82 -1.74
N SER A 66 12.34 -3.13 -0.66
CA SER A 66 12.33 -2.29 0.53
C SER A 66 12.49 -3.14 1.79
N SER A 67 12.84 -2.49 2.89
CA SER A 67 12.93 -3.10 4.20
C SER A 67 12.27 -2.19 5.20
N ASN A 68 11.58 -2.80 6.16
CA ASN A 68 10.99 -2.07 7.28
C ASN A 68 11.54 -2.62 8.60
N ILE A 69 11.69 -1.74 9.57
CA ILE A 69 12.09 -2.08 10.93
C ILE A 69 11.28 -1.25 11.92
N ASN A 70 10.78 -1.91 12.96
CA ASN A 70 10.05 -1.30 14.06
C ASN A 70 10.80 -1.60 15.35
N ILE A 71 11.10 -0.58 16.14
CA ILE A 71 11.86 -0.67 17.39
C ILE A 71 11.00 -0.06 18.50
N VAL A 72 10.87 -0.78 19.62
CA VAL A 72 10.18 -0.32 20.82
C VAL A 72 11.12 -0.56 22.00
N ASP A 73 11.39 0.45 22.81
CA ASP A 73 12.23 0.33 24.00
C ASP A 73 11.39 0.10 25.28
N SER A 74 12.07 -0.06 26.42
CA SER A 74 11.44 -0.29 27.72
C SER A 74 10.58 0.87 28.21
N ASP A 75 10.89 2.09 27.75
CA ASP A 75 10.20 3.32 28.16
C ASP A 75 8.98 3.59 27.26
N GLY A 76 8.77 2.77 26.23
CA GLY A 76 7.69 2.87 25.27
C GLY A 76 7.98 3.81 24.10
N ASN A 77 9.22 4.30 23.96
CA ASN A 77 9.61 5.04 22.77
C ASN A 77 9.58 4.08 21.58
N THR A 78 8.99 4.54 20.49
CA THR A 78 8.71 3.71 19.32
C THR A 78 9.23 4.39 18.06
N ILE A 79 10.01 3.65 17.29
CA ILE A 79 10.56 4.09 16.00
C ILE A 79 10.08 3.10 14.93
N SER A 80 9.51 3.62 13.84
CA SER A 80 9.18 2.84 12.64
C SER A 80 9.92 3.44 11.45
N VAL A 81 10.74 2.63 10.79
CA VAL A 81 11.55 3.04 9.64
C VAL A 81 11.24 2.14 8.46
N ALA A 82 11.01 2.75 7.30
CA ALA A 82 10.96 2.07 6.02
C ALA A 82 12.05 2.66 5.11
N HIS A 83 12.86 1.79 4.52
CA HIS A 83 13.99 2.15 3.68
C HIS A 83 13.97 1.36 2.37
N SER A 84 14.45 1.98 1.29
CA SER A 84 14.55 1.35 -0.02
C SER A 84 15.61 2.04 -0.87
N ILE A 85 16.32 1.26 -1.69
CA ILE A 85 17.17 1.75 -2.78
C ILE A 85 16.48 1.61 -4.15
N ASN A 86 15.15 1.48 -4.13
CA ASN A 86 14.25 1.15 -5.24
C ASN A 86 14.35 -0.32 -5.64
N SER A 87 14.98 -0.69 -6.75
CA SER A 87 15.11 -2.11 -7.14
C SER A 87 16.10 -2.87 -6.24
N PRO A 88 16.08 -4.23 -6.19
CA PRO A 88 17.18 -5.01 -5.62
C PRO A 88 18.53 -4.52 -6.16
N PHE A 89 19.45 -4.20 -5.24
CA PHE A 89 20.76 -3.60 -5.55
C PHE A 89 20.72 -2.22 -6.25
N GLY A 90 19.56 -1.56 -6.28
CA GLY A 90 19.35 -0.21 -6.78
C GLY A 90 19.77 -0.05 -8.24
N SER A 91 20.69 0.87 -8.50
CA SER A 91 21.24 1.14 -9.83
C SER A 91 22.30 0.14 -10.30
N LEU A 92 22.57 -0.91 -9.52
CA LEU A 92 23.68 -1.86 -9.74
C LEU A 92 25.07 -1.19 -9.74
N ARG A 93 25.15 0.02 -9.17
CA ARG A 93 26.41 0.77 -8.99
C ARG A 93 26.78 0.82 -7.52
N ARG A 94 28.08 0.77 -7.25
CA ARG A 94 28.64 1.03 -5.94
C ARG A 94 29.76 2.06 -6.03
N SER A 95 29.96 2.82 -4.96
CA SER A 95 31.19 3.60 -4.79
C SER A 95 32.39 2.63 -4.76
N PRO A 96 33.40 2.81 -5.62
CA PRO A 96 34.58 1.94 -5.63
C PRO A 96 35.37 2.06 -4.32
N ILE A 97 35.37 3.25 -3.72
CA ILE A 97 36.11 3.57 -2.49
C ILE A 97 35.30 3.23 -1.24
N LEU A 98 34.03 3.67 -1.18
CA LEU A 98 33.22 3.56 0.04
C LEU A 98 32.38 2.29 0.12
N GLY A 99 32.23 1.55 -0.98
CA GLY A 99 31.38 0.35 -1.03
C GLY A 99 29.86 0.63 -0.98
N ILE A 100 29.44 1.89 -0.92
CA ILE A 100 28.03 2.28 -0.84
C ILE A 100 27.30 1.99 -2.15
N LEU A 101 26.20 1.24 -2.09
CA LEU A 101 25.29 1.01 -3.22
C LEU A 101 24.47 2.26 -3.54
N TRP A 102 24.25 2.52 -4.81
CA TRP A 102 23.49 3.68 -5.27
C TRP A 102 22.06 3.28 -5.61
N ASN A 103 21.08 4.05 -5.13
CA ASN A 103 19.67 3.85 -5.47
C ASN A 103 19.37 4.17 -6.94
N ASN A 104 18.24 3.69 -7.44
CA ASN A 104 17.69 4.05 -8.75
C ASN A 104 16.26 4.63 -8.64
N HIS A 105 15.98 5.44 -7.61
CA HIS A 105 14.64 6.03 -7.43
C HIS A 105 14.23 6.90 -8.63
N LEU A 106 15.14 7.68 -9.21
CA LEU A 106 14.78 8.57 -10.31
C LEU A 106 14.51 7.87 -11.66
N PHE A 107 14.55 6.53 -11.73
CA PHE A 107 14.40 5.76 -12.97
C PHE A 107 13.07 6.04 -13.70
N ASN A 108 11.97 6.30 -12.97
CA ASN A 108 10.64 6.53 -13.55
C ASN A 108 10.25 8.01 -13.67
N LEU A 109 11.19 8.95 -13.47
CA LEU A 109 10.90 10.38 -13.66
C LEU A 109 11.15 10.75 -15.12
N ASN A 110 10.08 10.73 -15.93
CA ASN A 110 10.11 11.16 -17.32
C ASN A 110 10.41 12.66 -17.51
N ASN A 111 10.40 13.45 -16.42
CA ASN A 111 10.64 14.88 -16.45
C ASN A 111 11.99 15.20 -15.80
N HIS A 112 12.90 15.78 -16.59
CA HIS A 112 14.24 16.25 -16.21
C HIS A 112 14.24 17.43 -15.20
N SER A 113 13.19 17.62 -14.42
CA SER A 113 13.16 18.61 -13.34
C SER A 113 14.12 18.17 -12.25
N THR A 114 15.23 18.88 -12.11
CA THR A 114 16.41 18.51 -11.30
C THR A 114 16.17 18.44 -9.79
N ASN A 115 14.97 18.81 -9.31
CA ASN A 115 14.67 18.96 -7.87
C ASN A 115 13.41 18.21 -7.41
N ASN A 116 12.80 17.36 -8.26
CA ASN A 116 11.58 16.65 -7.88
C ASN A 116 11.88 15.32 -7.18
N ARG A 117 11.26 15.10 -6.01
CA ARG A 117 11.30 13.83 -5.29
C ARG A 117 10.23 12.90 -5.85
N GLN A 118 10.61 11.69 -6.23
CA GLN A 118 9.67 10.65 -6.62
C GLN A 118 8.79 10.23 -5.42
N ILE A 119 7.53 9.89 -5.71
CA ILE A 119 6.61 9.30 -4.73
C ILE A 119 7.16 7.95 -4.26
N SER A 120 7.26 7.75 -2.94
CA SER A 120 7.69 6.49 -2.33
C SER A 120 6.49 5.57 -2.07
N PRO A 121 6.60 4.26 -2.35
CA PRO A 121 5.56 3.28 -2.00
C PRO A 121 5.53 2.91 -0.52
N THR A 122 6.53 3.32 0.28
CA THR A 122 6.67 2.92 1.69
C THR A 122 5.73 3.68 2.63
N SER A 123 5.11 2.99 3.59
CA SER A 123 4.26 3.60 4.62
C SER A 123 4.54 3.00 6.02
N PRO A 124 5.49 3.58 6.78
CA PRO A 124 5.64 3.25 8.20
C PRO A 124 4.48 3.84 9.02
N ILE A 125 3.83 3.05 9.87
CA ILE A 125 2.63 3.44 10.63
C ILE A 125 2.83 3.15 12.11
N ILE A 126 2.55 4.16 12.93
CA ILE A 126 2.45 4.04 14.39
C ILE A 126 1.02 4.39 14.81
N VAL A 127 0.38 3.47 15.52
CA VAL A 127 -0.94 3.64 16.12
C VAL A 127 -0.78 3.85 17.61
N TYR A 128 -1.44 4.86 18.14
CA TYR A 128 -1.45 5.18 19.56
C TYR A 128 -2.87 5.48 20.02
N ASP A 129 -3.12 5.24 21.29
CA ASP A 129 -4.37 5.61 21.94
C ASP A 129 -4.45 7.12 22.14
N ARG A 130 -5.55 7.75 21.70
CA ARG A 130 -5.64 9.21 21.66
C ARG A 130 -5.61 9.84 23.06
N GLU A 131 -6.22 9.19 24.05
CA GLU A 131 -6.38 9.71 25.41
C GLU A 131 -5.12 9.47 26.25
N SER A 132 -4.71 8.21 26.37
CA SER A 132 -3.55 7.80 27.17
C SER A 132 -2.21 8.07 26.48
N ARG A 133 -2.22 8.38 25.19
CA ARG A 133 -1.02 8.57 24.33
C ARG A 133 -0.12 7.33 24.25
N LYS A 134 -0.58 6.18 24.74
CA LYS A 134 0.19 4.93 24.73
C LYS A 134 0.21 4.34 23.32
N ILE A 135 1.39 3.91 22.89
CA ILE A 135 1.56 3.20 21.62
C ILE A 135 0.84 1.86 21.69
N LYS A 136 0.07 1.54 20.64
CA LYS A 136 -0.70 0.31 20.50
C LYS A 136 -0.10 -0.62 19.45
N LEU A 137 0.46 -0.06 18.38
CA LEU A 137 0.98 -0.82 17.26
C LEU A 137 2.02 0.00 16.49
N ALA A 138 3.08 -0.65 16.03
CA ALA A 138 3.99 -0.12 15.03
C ALA A 138 4.17 -1.15 13.94
N ILE A 139 3.84 -0.79 12.70
CA ILE A 139 3.89 -1.69 11.54
C ILE A 139 4.46 -0.97 10.33
N GLY A 140 5.08 -1.76 9.48
CA GLY A 140 5.50 -1.37 8.14
C GLY A 140 5.36 -2.58 7.23
N ALA A 141 5.21 -2.33 5.94
CA ALA A 141 5.27 -3.38 4.93
C ALA A 141 6.43 -3.08 3.99
N SER A 142 7.02 -4.15 3.46
CA SER A 142 8.14 -4.10 2.53
C SER A 142 7.82 -4.89 1.28
N GLY A 143 8.38 -4.46 0.16
CA GLY A 143 8.18 -5.07 -1.14
C GLY A 143 6.97 -4.52 -1.89
N GLY A 144 7.03 -4.66 -3.20
CA GLY A 144 5.88 -4.45 -4.06
C GLY A 144 5.53 -3.00 -4.37
N THR A 145 4.43 -2.82 -5.08
CA THR A 145 3.89 -1.51 -5.45
C THR A 145 3.27 -0.78 -4.25
N SER A 146 3.01 0.53 -4.39
CA SER A 146 2.30 1.31 -3.36
C SER A 146 0.95 0.69 -2.98
N LEU A 147 0.23 0.12 -3.96
CA LEU A 147 -1.06 -0.54 -3.73
C LEU A 147 -0.92 -1.82 -2.90
N GLN A 148 0.10 -2.64 -3.19
CA GLN A 148 0.40 -3.85 -2.42
C GLN A 148 0.78 -3.50 -0.97
N THR A 149 1.66 -2.52 -0.79
CA THR A 149 2.07 -2.04 0.54
C THR A 149 0.87 -1.52 1.34
N PHE A 150 0.05 -0.65 0.74
CA PHE A 150 -1.11 -0.08 1.41
C PHE A 150 -2.18 -1.12 1.74
N SER A 151 -2.47 -2.02 0.80
CA SER A 151 -3.44 -3.11 1.00
C SER A 151 -3.00 -4.04 2.13
N SER A 152 -1.70 -4.37 2.19
CA SER A 152 -1.14 -5.22 3.24
C SER A 152 -1.25 -4.58 4.62
N LEU A 153 -0.90 -3.29 4.73
CA LEU A 153 -1.01 -2.55 5.98
C LEU A 153 -2.46 -2.37 6.43
N SER A 154 -3.35 -2.04 5.49
CA SER A 154 -4.79 -1.89 5.77
C SER A 154 -5.39 -3.19 6.28
N HIS A 155 -5.02 -4.32 5.68
CA HIS A 155 -5.45 -5.64 6.13
C HIS A 155 -5.03 -5.89 7.59
N VAL A 156 -3.75 -5.72 7.91
CA VAL A 156 -3.25 -5.94 9.28
C VAL A 156 -3.92 -4.98 10.27
N LEU A 157 -4.06 -3.70 9.93
CA LEU A 157 -4.74 -2.71 10.76
C LEU A 157 -6.19 -3.12 11.06
N PHE A 158 -6.94 -3.51 10.04
CA PHE A 158 -8.32 -3.95 10.20
C PHE A 158 -8.43 -5.19 11.09
N GLN A 159 -7.57 -6.19 10.86
CA GLN A 159 -7.60 -7.42 11.66
C GLN A 159 -7.25 -7.19 13.13
N VAL A 160 -6.27 -6.32 13.42
CA VAL A 160 -5.83 -6.02 14.78
C VAL A 160 -6.81 -5.08 15.49
N LEU A 161 -7.22 -3.98 14.84
CA LEU A 161 -7.99 -2.92 15.47
C LEU A 161 -9.51 -3.19 15.46
N SER A 162 -10.05 -3.78 14.39
CA SER A 162 -11.49 -4.04 14.27
C SER A 162 -11.86 -5.45 14.71
N ASN A 163 -11.06 -6.46 14.35
CA ASN A 163 -11.34 -7.86 14.69
C ASN A 163 -10.61 -8.38 15.94
N ASN A 164 -9.86 -7.52 16.64
CA ASN A 164 -9.11 -7.87 17.86
C ASN A 164 -8.20 -9.11 17.71
N LYS A 165 -7.69 -9.38 16.50
CA LYS A 165 -6.81 -10.53 16.28
C LYS A 165 -5.41 -10.26 16.85
N PRO A 166 -4.72 -11.28 17.36
CA PRO A 166 -3.31 -11.18 17.71
C PRO A 166 -2.48 -10.73 16.51
N LEU A 167 -1.51 -9.83 16.72
CA LEU A 167 -0.69 -9.26 15.64
C LEU A 167 -0.04 -10.34 14.76
N ARG A 168 0.52 -11.39 15.37
CA ARG A 168 1.15 -12.50 14.64
C ARG A 168 0.16 -13.23 13.74
N GLU A 169 -1.07 -13.42 14.20
CA GLU A 169 -2.12 -14.03 13.40
C GLU A 169 -2.49 -13.11 12.23
N ALA A 170 -2.77 -11.83 12.51
CA ALA A 170 -3.12 -10.84 11.50
C ALA A 170 -2.06 -10.69 10.40
N VAL A 171 -0.77 -10.75 10.75
CA VAL A 171 0.34 -10.70 9.78
C VAL A 171 0.39 -11.96 8.93
N ASN A 172 0.12 -13.14 9.49
CA ASN A 172 0.19 -14.41 8.77
C ASN A 172 -1.07 -14.73 7.95
N MET A 173 -2.12 -13.92 8.08
CA MET A 173 -3.32 -14.11 7.29
C MET A 173 -3.05 -13.84 5.81
N PRO A 174 -3.60 -14.69 4.92
CA PRO A 174 -3.44 -14.54 3.48
C PRO A 174 -4.17 -13.27 3.00
N ARG A 175 -3.51 -12.52 2.11
CA ARG A 175 -3.95 -11.21 1.64
C ARG A 175 -4.44 -11.26 0.20
N LEU A 176 -5.25 -10.27 -0.15
CA LEU A 176 -5.67 -9.96 -1.51
C LEU A 176 -5.24 -8.53 -1.85
N TYR A 177 -4.84 -8.29 -3.09
CA TYR A 177 -4.50 -6.95 -3.57
C TYR A 177 -4.83 -6.81 -5.05
N LYS A 178 -4.97 -5.57 -5.51
CA LYS A 178 -5.19 -5.27 -6.92
C LYS A 178 -3.85 -5.05 -7.63
N ASN A 179 -3.67 -5.65 -8.79
CA ASN A 179 -2.56 -5.35 -9.72
C ASN A 179 -3.11 -4.93 -11.10
N HIS A 180 -2.22 -4.78 -12.09
CA HIS A 180 -2.59 -4.42 -13.46
C HIS A 180 -3.41 -5.51 -14.19
N HIS A 181 -3.29 -6.76 -13.75
CA HIS A 181 -3.92 -7.93 -14.38
C HIS A 181 -5.26 -8.32 -13.74
N GLY A 182 -5.57 -7.82 -12.55
CA GLY A 182 -6.71 -8.32 -11.81
C GLY A 182 -6.64 -8.09 -10.30
N ILE A 183 -7.31 -8.98 -9.59
CA ILE A 183 -7.14 -9.18 -8.15
C ILE A 183 -6.19 -10.36 -7.99
N ALA A 184 -5.04 -10.11 -7.36
CA ALA A 184 -4.10 -11.13 -6.94
C ALA A 184 -4.34 -11.49 -5.47
N TYR A 185 -3.96 -12.70 -5.08
CA TYR A 185 -4.14 -13.18 -3.72
C TYR A 185 -3.06 -14.19 -3.30
N GLU A 186 -2.82 -14.25 -1.99
CA GLU A 186 -1.88 -15.19 -1.38
C GLU A 186 -2.53 -16.56 -1.17
N SER A 187 -1.71 -17.61 -1.18
CA SER A 187 -2.14 -18.98 -0.87
C SER A 187 -2.74 -19.05 0.54
N GLY A 188 -3.82 -19.82 0.70
CA GLY A 188 -4.45 -20.04 2.00
C GLY A 188 -5.72 -19.22 2.22
N LEU A 189 -6.09 -18.32 1.29
CA LEU A 189 -7.45 -17.79 1.28
C LEU A 189 -8.45 -18.95 1.14
N PRO A 190 -9.54 -18.95 1.91
CA PRO A 190 -10.57 -19.96 1.74
C PRO A 190 -11.07 -19.91 0.30
N LYS A 191 -11.16 -21.08 -0.35
CA LYS A 191 -11.79 -21.22 -1.66
C LYS A 191 -13.28 -20.97 -1.48
N VAL A 192 -13.66 -19.70 -1.48
CA VAL A 192 -15.05 -19.31 -1.58
C VAL A 192 -15.42 -19.53 -3.04
N ASN A 193 -16.34 -20.46 -3.31
CA ASN A 193 -17.04 -20.44 -4.59
C ASN A 193 -17.72 -19.07 -4.66
N PHE A 194 -17.11 -18.12 -5.38
CA PHE A 194 -17.55 -16.73 -5.52
C PHE A 194 -18.97 -16.56 -6.10
N LEU A 195 -19.71 -17.65 -6.30
CA LEU A 195 -21.04 -17.61 -6.86
C LEU A 195 -22.11 -17.11 -5.90
N ILE A 196 -22.12 -17.41 -4.60
CA ILE A 196 -23.25 -17.00 -3.74
C ILE A 196 -22.87 -16.93 -2.26
N THR A 197 -22.27 -15.85 -1.76
CA THR A 197 -22.42 -15.47 -0.34
C THR A 197 -22.05 -14.00 -0.08
N LEU A 198 -22.87 -13.07 -0.58
CA LEU A 198 -22.87 -11.67 -0.09
C LEU A 198 -24.29 -11.11 -0.08
N VAL A 199 -25.26 -11.92 0.39
CA VAL A 199 -26.51 -11.45 0.97
C VAL A 199 -26.95 -12.50 2.00
N GLN A 200 -26.65 -12.23 3.27
CA GLN A 200 -27.47 -12.63 4.43
C GLN A 200 -27.09 -11.75 5.61
#